data_AF-A0A1V2CGY5-F1
#
_entry.id   AF-A0A1V2CGY5-F1
#
_cell.length_a   1.000
_cell.length_b   1.000
_cell.length_c   1.000
_cell.angle_alpha   90.00
_cell.angle_beta   90.00
_cell.angle_gamma   90.00
#
_symmetry.space_group_name_H-M   'P 1'
#
loop_
_entity.id
_entity.type
_entity.pdbx_description
1 polymer ?
#
loop_
_entity_poly.entity_id
_entity_poly.type
_entity_poly.pdbx_seq_one_letter_code
_entity_poly.pdbx_strand_id
1 'polypeptide(L)'
;MKKKIILINLFMSLTVLFAMLFQTIHSYEHVYKQLTEKHCDHQYVEGQKQITHSHTVDTNCHVCHFAFSTFIPNTFQALSFYKITIETSSVSFYTKDASTFFKGSLFSLRAPPALI
;
A
#
# COMPACT_ATOMS: atom_id res chain seq x y z
N MET A 1 -2.91 37.93 47.88
CA MET A 1 -3.13 36.47 47.87
C MET A 1 -3.29 35.89 46.46
N LYS A 2 -4.14 36.46 45.59
CA LYS A 2 -4.36 35.98 44.20
C LYS A 2 -3.09 35.85 43.34
N LYS A 3 -2.15 36.82 43.40
CA LYS A 3 -0.88 36.77 42.65
C LYS A 3 0.05 35.61 43.07
N LYS A 4 0.05 35.23 44.35
CA LYS A 4 0.84 34.10 44.85
C LYS A 4 0.29 32.76 44.36
N ILE A 5 -1.04 32.64 44.30
CA ILE A 5 -1.73 31.45 43.78
C ILE A 5 -1.45 31.27 42.28
N ILE A 6 -1.44 32.36 41.51
CA ILE A 6 -1.07 32.32 40.07
C ILE A 6 0.36 31.81 39.89
N LEU A 7 1.31 32.31 40.68
CA LEU A 7 2.70 31.86 40.63
C LEU A 7 2.82 30.36 40.94
N ILE A 8 2.13 29.90 41.99
CA ILE A 8 2.10 28.47 42.37
C ILE A 8 1.52 27.62 41.25
N ASN A 9 0.41 28.01 40.63
CA ASN A 9 -0.17 27.27 39.52
C ASN A 9 0.77 27.20 38.31
N LEU A 10 1.48 28.28 38.01
CA LEU A 10 2.47 28.29 36.94
C LEU A 10 3.63 27.33 37.24
N PHE A 11 4.15 27.33 38.46
CA PHE A 11 5.18 26.37 38.87
C PHE A 11 4.69 24.92 38.82
N MET A 12 3.46 24.64 39.28
CA MET A 12 2.89 23.30 39.20
C MET A 12 2.75 22.82 37.75
N SER A 13 2.21 23.66 36.88
CA SER A 13 2.11 23.34 35.45
C SER A 13 3.47 23.12 34.80
N LEU A 14 4.46 23.95 35.14
CA LEU A 14 5.82 23.84 34.63
C LEU A 14 6.50 22.56 35.12
N THR A 15 6.25 22.15 36.36
CA THR A 15 6.80 20.92 36.94
C THR A 15 6.25 19.68 36.23
N VAL A 16 4.96 19.66 35.92
CA VAL A 16 4.34 18.58 35.13
C VAL A 16 4.94 18.52 33.72
N LEU A 17 5.12 19.68 33.07
CA LEU A 17 5.75 19.75 31.75
C LEU A 17 7.18 19.19 31.78
N PHE A 18 7.98 19.58 32.79
CA PHE A 18 9.33 19.06 32.96
C PHE A 18 9.33 17.55 33.24
N ALA A 19 8.44 17.04 34.07
CA ALA A 19 8.33 15.61 34.34
C ALA A 19 8.05 14.81 33.05
N MET A 20 7.12 15.29 32.22
CA MET A 20 6.82 14.68 30.92
C MET A 20 8.04 14.75 29.98
N LEU A 21 8.74 15.88 29.93
CA LEU A 21 9.90 16.09 29.07
C LEU A 21 11.12 15.25 29.49
N PHE A 22 11.37 15.09 30.80
CA PHE A 22 12.43 14.20 31.27
C PHE A 22 12.11 12.74 30.97
N GLN A 23 10.84 12.33 31.11
CA GLN A 23 10.41 10.97 30.78
C GLN A 23 10.63 10.67 29.28
N THR A 24 10.34 11.63 28.38
CA THR A 24 10.55 11.44 26.94
C THR A 24 12.02 11.44 26.55
N ILE A 25 12.85 12.32 27.12
CA ILE A 25 14.30 12.33 26.85
C ILE A 25 14.94 11.02 27.30
N HIS A 26 14.63 10.54 28.50
CA HIS A 26 15.16 9.28 29.01
C HIS A 26 14.70 8.10 28.14
N SER A 27 13.44 8.10 27.71
CA SER A 27 12.94 7.10 26.74
C SER A 27 13.70 7.14 25.42
N TYR A 28 14.07 8.33 24.92
CA TYR A 28 14.83 8.46 23.67
C TYR A 28 16.26 7.94 23.79
N GLU A 29 16.93 8.19 24.93
CA GLU A 29 18.27 7.64 25.19
C GLU A 29 18.24 6.10 25.19
N HIS A 30 17.23 5.48 25.81
CA HIS A 30 17.08 4.03 25.79
C HIS A 30 16.83 3.49 24.39
N VAL A 31 15.97 4.14 23.61
CA VAL A 31 15.76 3.77 22.20
C VAL A 31 17.06 3.89 21.41
N TYR A 32 17.80 4.99 21.57
CA TYR A 32 19.08 5.17 20.91
C TYR A 32 20.09 4.08 21.29
N LYS A 33 20.19 3.74 22.58
CA LYS A 33 21.00 2.61 23.07
C LYS A 33 20.55 1.28 22.47
N GLN A 34 19.27 0.96 22.44
CA GLN A 34 18.76 -0.26 21.81
C GLN A 34 19.03 -0.35 20.30
N LEU A 35 19.01 0.78 19.58
CA LEU A 35 19.34 0.81 18.15
C LEU A 35 20.85 0.68 17.89
N THR A 36 21.68 1.25 18.77
CA THR A 36 23.14 1.27 18.59
C THR A 36 23.82 0.02 19.14
N GLU A 37 23.32 -0.51 20.24
CA GLU A 37 23.84 -1.70 20.89
C GLU A 37 23.15 -2.94 20.32
N LYS A 38 23.91 -3.74 19.56
CA LYS A 38 23.45 -5.06 19.09
C LYS A 38 23.41 -6.01 20.29
N HIS A 39 22.33 -5.96 21.06
CA HIS A 39 22.10 -6.93 22.13
C HIS A 39 21.79 -8.29 21.49
N CYS A 40 22.76 -9.20 21.59
CA CYS A 40 22.60 -10.58 21.14
C CYS A 40 22.70 -11.50 22.35
N ASP A 41 21.57 -12.04 22.81
CA ASP A 41 21.55 -13.09 23.82
C ASP A 41 22.00 -14.42 23.19
N HIS A 42 23.31 -14.66 23.22
CA HIS A 42 23.89 -15.92 22.79
C HIS A 42 24.33 -16.73 24.01
N GLN A 43 23.67 -17.86 24.29
CA GLN A 43 24.29 -18.94 25.06
C GLN A 43 25.15 -19.77 24.10
N TYR A 44 26.47 -19.57 24.15
CA TYR A 44 27.39 -20.32 23.31
C TYR A 44 27.57 -21.74 23.87
N VAL A 45 27.00 -22.73 23.19
CA VAL A 45 27.24 -24.15 23.48
C VAL A 45 28.29 -24.66 22.48
N GLU A 46 29.43 -25.13 22.99
CA GLU A 46 30.50 -25.67 22.13
C GLU A 46 29.95 -26.76 21.19
N GLY A 47 30.22 -26.63 19.90
CA GLY A 47 29.85 -27.60 18.87
C GLY A 47 28.47 -27.38 18.22
N GLN A 48 27.65 -26.44 18.69
CA GLN A 48 26.34 -26.15 18.09
C GLN A 48 26.33 -24.78 17.40
N LYS A 49 26.38 -24.77 16.06
CA LYS A 49 26.20 -23.56 15.26
C LYS A 49 24.70 -23.34 15.04
N GLN A 50 24.06 -22.52 15.88
CA GLN A 50 22.67 -22.13 15.68
C GLN A 50 22.56 -20.99 14.67
N ILE A 51 21.78 -21.22 13.59
CA ILE A 51 21.59 -20.25 12.49
C ILE A 51 20.37 -19.35 12.77
N THR A 52 19.40 -19.86 13.53
CA THR A 52 18.17 -19.16 13.94
C THR A 52 18.36 -18.53 15.31
N HIS A 53 18.71 -17.25 15.34
CA HIS A 53 18.72 -16.44 16.54
C HIS A 53 17.33 -15.80 16.68
N SER A 54 16.72 -15.91 17.85
CA SER A 54 15.47 -15.21 18.16
C SER A 54 15.83 -13.78 18.55
N HIS A 55 15.55 -12.82 17.68
CA HIS A 55 15.49 -11.42 18.09
C HIS A 55 14.16 -11.23 18.82
N THR A 56 14.13 -11.45 20.12
CA THR A 56 13.07 -10.86 20.93
C THR A 56 13.28 -9.36 20.89
N VAL A 57 12.59 -8.69 19.97
CA VAL A 57 12.50 -7.22 19.96
C VAL A 57 11.70 -6.85 21.20
N ASP A 58 12.40 -6.66 22.31
CA ASP A 58 11.79 -6.15 23.52
C ASP A 58 11.45 -4.68 23.30
N THR A 59 10.21 -4.44 22.83
CA THR A 59 9.67 -3.10 22.61
C THR A 59 9.30 -2.39 23.91
N ASN A 60 9.61 -3.01 25.07
CA ASN A 60 9.26 -2.53 26.38
C ASN A 60 10.50 -1.99 27.11
N CYS A 61 10.46 -0.70 27.43
CA CYS A 61 11.46 -0.10 28.31
C CYS A 61 11.34 -0.72 29.71
N HIS A 62 12.29 -1.57 30.14
CA HIS A 62 12.26 -2.22 31.46
C HIS A 62 12.34 -1.25 32.66
N VAL A 63 12.79 0.00 32.42
CA VAL A 63 12.89 1.02 33.48
C VAL A 63 11.59 1.82 33.63
N CYS A 64 10.88 2.04 32.53
CA CYS A 64 9.71 2.91 32.47
C CYS A 64 8.41 2.17 32.13
N HIS A 65 8.49 0.86 31.88
CA HIS A 65 7.42 -0.02 31.38
C HIS A 65 6.63 0.56 30.19
N PHE A 66 7.25 1.48 29.44
CA PHE A 66 6.65 2.08 28.26
C PHE A 66 6.79 1.10 27.09
N ALA A 67 5.65 0.74 26.49
CA ALA A 67 5.56 -0.17 25.36
C ALA A 67 5.08 0.59 24.12
N PHE A 68 5.86 0.56 23.04
CA PHE A 68 5.40 1.06 21.75
C PHE A 68 4.45 0.05 21.12
N SER A 69 3.16 0.41 21.00
CA SER A 69 2.20 -0.41 20.25
C SER A 69 2.40 -0.21 18.76
N THR A 70 2.47 -1.30 18.00
CA THR A 70 2.46 -1.29 16.53
C THR A 70 1.05 -1.14 15.95
N PHE A 71 0.05 -0.88 16.81
CA PHE A 71 -1.33 -0.74 16.39
C PHE A 71 -1.53 0.55 15.59
N ILE A 72 -1.77 0.39 14.28
CA ILE A 72 -2.21 1.47 13.40
C ILE A 72 -3.73 1.30 13.23
N PRO A 73 -4.56 2.27 13.64
CA PRO A 73 -6.01 2.18 13.42
C PRO A 73 -6.30 2.18 11.92
N ASN A 74 -6.81 1.06 11.41
CA ASN A 74 -7.18 0.94 10.01
C ASN A 74 -8.60 1.49 9.80
N THR A 75 -8.71 2.67 9.19
CA THR A 75 -9.99 3.18 8.72
C THR A 75 -10.35 2.48 7.41
N PHE A 76 -11.11 1.40 7.50
CA PHE A 76 -11.63 0.72 6.32
C PHE A 76 -12.54 1.67 5.52
N GLN A 77 -12.18 1.95 4.28
CA GLN A 77 -13.03 2.66 3.34
C GLN A 77 -13.80 1.63 2.49
N ALA A 78 -15.12 1.75 2.45
CA ALA A 78 -15.94 0.90 1.61
C ALA A 78 -15.73 1.26 0.13
N LEU A 79 -15.33 0.27 -0.68
CA LEU A 79 -15.23 0.42 -2.14
C LEU A 79 -16.56 0.02 -2.78
N SER A 80 -17.17 0.95 -3.50
CA SER A 80 -18.42 0.71 -4.24
C SER A 80 -18.12 0.38 -5.70
N PHE A 81 -18.49 -0.81 -6.14
CA PHE A 81 -18.38 -1.21 -7.55
C PHE A 81 -19.73 -1.03 -8.24
N TYR A 82 -19.74 -0.39 -9.42
CA TYR A 82 -20.93 -0.25 -10.24
C TYR A 82 -20.89 -1.25 -11.39
N LYS A 83 -21.98 -2.00 -11.58
CA LYS A 83 -22.12 -2.92 -12.70
C LYS A 83 -22.55 -2.14 -13.94
N ILE A 84 -21.66 -2.00 -14.92
CA ILE A 84 -22.02 -1.43 -16.23
C ILE A 84 -22.70 -2.53 -17.03
N THR A 85 -23.95 -2.31 -17.42
CA THR A 85 -24.63 -3.16 -18.40
C THR A 85 -24.63 -2.42 -19.73
N ILE A 86 -23.92 -2.96 -20.72
CA ILE A 86 -23.92 -2.43 -22.08
C ILE A 86 -24.94 -3.25 -22.86
N GLU A 87 -26.04 -2.64 -23.26
CA GLU A 87 -27.01 -3.28 -24.14
C GLU A 87 -26.51 -3.20 -25.58
N THR A 88 -26.02 -4.32 -26.11
CA THR A 88 -25.64 -4.44 -27.51
C THR A 88 -26.86 -4.85 -28.33
N SER A 89 -27.45 -3.91 -29.05
CA SER A 89 -28.50 -4.23 -30.02
C SER A 89 -27.89 -4.86 -31.26
N SER A 90 -28.23 -6.12 -31.55
CA SER A 90 -27.84 -6.78 -32.79
C SER A 90 -28.79 -6.35 -33.92
N VAL A 91 -28.26 -5.69 -34.94
CA VAL A 91 -29.05 -5.34 -36.12
C VAL A 91 -28.87 -6.43 -37.18
N SER A 92 -29.96 -7.09 -37.55
CA SER A 92 -29.98 -8.08 -38.64
C SER A 92 -30.51 -7.43 -39.91
N PHE A 93 -29.72 -7.49 -40.99
CA PHE A 93 -30.14 -7.01 -42.31
C PHE A 93 -30.22 -8.17 -43.30
N TYR A 94 -31.17 -8.08 -44.22
CA TYR A 94 -31.31 -9.03 -45.32
C TYR A 94 -30.66 -8.43 -46.58
N THR A 95 -29.59 -9.05 -47.08
CA THR A 95 -28.96 -8.66 -48.34
C THR A 95 -29.46 -9.59 -49.45
N LYS A 96 -29.91 -9.02 -50.58
CA LYS A 96 -30.18 -9.81 -51.78
C LYS A 96 -28.89 -9.94 -52.58
N ASP A 97 -28.34 -11.14 -52.65
CA ASP A 97 -27.18 -11.40 -53.49
C ASP A 97 -27.63 -11.48 -54.96
N ALA A 98 -27.21 -10.48 -55.76
CA ALA A 98 -27.40 -10.50 -57.20
C ALA A 98 -26.22 -11.21 -57.84
N SER A 99 -26.44 -12.41 -58.36
CA SER A 99 -25.40 -13.08 -59.13
C SER A 99 -25.49 -12.73 -60.62
N THR A 100 -24.51 -11.97 -61.10
CA THR A 100 -24.34 -11.68 -62.53
C THR A 100 -23.44 -12.73 -63.18
N PHE A 101 -23.99 -13.90 -63.49
CA PHE A 101 -23.30 -14.85 -64.37
C PHE A 101 -23.68 -14.60 -65.82
N PHE A 102 -22.68 -14.59 -66.72
CA PHE A 102 -22.89 -14.45 -68.16
C PHE A 102 -23.53 -15.73 -68.74
N LYS A 103 -24.77 -15.63 -69.26
CA LYS A 103 -25.54 -16.75 -69.84
C LYS A 103 -25.56 -16.73 -71.39
N GLY A 104 -24.45 -16.42 -72.04
CA GLY A 104 -24.38 -16.34 -73.50
C GLY A 104 -23.11 -16.95 -74.08
N SER A 105 -23.16 -17.31 -75.37
CA SER A 105 -21.98 -17.51 -76.22
C SER A 105 -21.64 -16.16 -76.85
N LEU A 106 -20.51 -15.56 -76.50
CA LEU A 106 -20.05 -14.32 -77.11
C LEU A 106 -19.36 -14.68 -78.44
N PHE A 107 -20.13 -14.69 -79.53
CA PHE A 107 -19.58 -14.80 -80.89
C PHE A 107 -18.99 -13.46 -81.33
N SER A 108 -17.98 -12.96 -80.61
CA SER A 108 -17.16 -11.87 -81.13
C SER A 108 -16.45 -12.38 -82.38
N LEU A 109 -16.65 -11.70 -83.51
CA LEU A 109 -16.08 -12.07 -84.81
C LEU A 109 -14.57 -12.34 -84.66
N ARG A 110 -14.13 -13.57 -84.95
CA ARG A 110 -12.70 -13.94 -85.08
C ARG A 110 -12.08 -13.39 -86.38
N ALA A 111 -12.58 -12.27 -86.89
CA ALA A 111 -12.01 -11.65 -88.08
C ALA A 111 -10.72 -10.92 -87.68
N PRO A 112 -9.65 -11.03 -88.48
CA PRO A 112 -8.44 -10.24 -88.26
C PRO A 112 -8.76 -8.75 -88.29
N PRO A 113 -8.08 -7.92 -87.47
CA PRO A 113 -8.35 -6.49 -87.40
C PRO A 113 -8.16 -5.84 -88.77
N ALA A 114 -9.15 -5.06 -89.20
CA ALA A 114 -9.03 -4.23 -90.40
C ALA A 114 -7.99 -3.14 -90.14
N LEU A 115 -6.99 -3.04 -91.03
CA LEU A 115 -6.04 -1.93 -91.04
C LEU A 115 -6.81 -0.66 -91.43
N ILE A 116 -6.94 0.28 -90.49
CA ILE A 116 -7.24 1.69 -90.75
C ILE A 116 -5.94 2.45 -90.61
#